data_AF-A0A0E3R093-F1
#
_entry.id   AF-A0A0E3R093-F1
#
_cell.length_a   1.000
_cell.length_b   1.000
_cell.length_c   1.000
_cell.angle_alpha   90.00
_cell.angle_beta   90.00
_cell.angle_gamma   90.00
#
_symmetry.space_group_name_H-M   'P 1'
#
loop_
_entity.id
_entity.type
_entity.pdbx_description
1 polymer ?
#
loop_
_entity_poly.entity_id
_entity_poly.type
_entity_poly.pdbx_seq_one_letter_code
_entity_poly.pdbx_strand_id
1 'polypeptide(L)'
;MDKKVIILSIAFAAIACIQHLITKGNINRETFTIAILSSIILAFYFTWFIPKLNLRKRDAYFLTCITLFVVASLNNFIEAYFFTDVFNTTFTLVAAIIVSLLTTLIQTALAIYILKPEGNITLINDIREHVKTNDHYVLRIIAASLVYFPVYLTFGLIISPFVIPIYTNPQNGLSVPSFSLMFPLELVRGAIYAIVLAAVFASLKKQKNLNFKVAATLLFIPGAFIPLLSSLTQANAFSQVAPYHMFEILGDSIVYGYIISRIFHKV
;
A
#
# COMPACT_ATOMS: atom_id res chain seq x y z
N MET A 1 8.00 -20.73 -13.46
CA MET A 1 8.14 -19.38 -12.85
C MET A 1 9.12 -18.58 -13.70
N ASP A 2 8.77 -17.36 -14.13
CA ASP A 2 9.64 -16.50 -14.94
C ASP A 2 10.98 -16.26 -14.19
N LYS A 3 12.11 -16.33 -14.90
CA LYS A 3 13.45 -16.05 -14.34
C LYS A 3 13.51 -14.70 -13.64
N LYS A 4 12.82 -13.69 -14.16
CA LYS A 4 12.75 -12.34 -13.56
C LYS A 4 12.11 -12.37 -12.17
N VAL A 5 11.04 -13.16 -11.99
CA VAL A 5 10.38 -13.32 -10.69
C VAL A 5 11.34 -13.95 -9.69
N ILE A 6 12.06 -15.01 -10.06
CA ILE A 6 13.03 -15.67 -9.17
C ILE A 6 14.10 -14.68 -8.70
N ILE A 7 14.70 -13.93 -9.63
CA ILE A 7 15.76 -12.95 -9.32
C ILE A 7 15.23 -11.87 -8.38
N LEU A 8 14.04 -11.32 -8.66
CA LEU A 8 13.42 -10.30 -7.81
C LEU A 8 13.08 -10.84 -6.42
N SER A 9 12.53 -12.05 -6.32
CA SER A 9 12.21 -12.68 -5.04
C SER A 9 13.46 -12.82 -4.15
N ILE A 10 14.58 -13.27 -4.74
CA ILE A 10 15.85 -13.42 -4.00
C ILE A 10 16.37 -12.05 -3.56
N ALA A 11 16.39 -11.06 -4.46
CA ALA A 11 16.83 -9.71 -4.15
C ALA A 11 15.99 -9.04 -3.05
N PHE A 12 14.65 -9.16 -3.13
CA PHE A 12 13.75 -8.59 -2.14
C PHE A 12 13.86 -9.31 -0.79
N ALA A 13 14.03 -10.63 -0.80
CA ALA A 13 14.26 -11.38 0.43
C ALA A 13 15.57 -10.96 1.11
N ALA A 14 16.63 -10.78 0.33
CA ALA A 14 17.91 -10.28 0.85
C ALA A 14 17.77 -8.88 1.46
N ILE A 15 17.08 -7.96 0.78
CA ILE A 15 16.81 -6.60 1.30
C ILE A 15 16.01 -6.66 2.60
N ALA A 16 14.93 -7.44 2.63
CA ALA A 16 14.08 -7.60 3.80
C ALA A 16 14.86 -8.18 5.00
N CYS A 17 15.71 -9.17 4.76
CA CYS A 17 16.58 -9.74 5.79
C CYS A 17 17.62 -8.72 6.29
N ILE A 18 18.30 -8.02 5.39
CA ILE A 18 19.28 -6.99 5.76
C ILE A 18 18.61 -5.89 6.59
N GLN A 19 17.46 -5.38 6.15
CA GLN A 19 16.68 -4.39 6.89
C GLN A 19 16.31 -4.91 8.29
N HIS A 20 15.84 -6.15 8.39
CA HIS A 20 15.45 -6.73 9.67
C HIS A 20 16.66 -6.90 10.60
N LEU A 21 17.81 -7.36 10.10
CA LEU A 21 19.05 -7.44 10.88
C LEU A 21 19.52 -6.07 11.38
N ILE A 22 19.45 -5.05 10.53
CA ILE A 22 19.84 -3.67 10.92
C ILE A 22 18.90 -3.11 12.00
N THR A 23 17.60 -3.40 11.90
CA THR A 23 16.59 -2.80 12.79
C THR A 23 16.32 -3.59 14.06
N LYS A 24 16.51 -4.92 14.07
CA LYS A 24 16.18 -5.82 15.18
C LYS A 24 17.36 -6.67 15.67
N GLY A 25 18.48 -6.72 14.95
CA GLY A 25 19.71 -7.40 15.36
C GLY A 25 19.71 -8.92 15.23
N ASN A 26 18.57 -9.57 14.95
CA ASN A 26 18.46 -11.02 14.73
C ASN A 26 17.38 -11.34 13.70
N ILE A 27 17.39 -12.55 13.14
CA ILE A 27 16.28 -13.09 12.33
C ILE A 27 15.99 -14.50 12.83
N ASN A 28 14.75 -14.74 13.25
CA ASN A 28 14.27 -16.08 13.57
C ASN A 28 13.71 -16.78 12.31
N ARG A 29 13.42 -18.09 12.43
CA ARG A 29 12.92 -18.91 11.30
C ARG A 29 11.60 -18.41 10.73
N GLU A 30 10.70 -17.91 11.58
CA GLU A 30 9.38 -17.44 11.17
C GLU A 30 9.49 -16.15 10.36
N THR A 31 10.18 -15.14 10.90
CA THR A 31 10.48 -13.88 10.21
C THR A 31 11.19 -14.13 8.87
N PHE A 32 12.16 -15.05 8.83
CA PHE A 32 12.83 -15.42 7.58
C PHE A 32 11.86 -15.99 6.54
N THR A 33 10.98 -16.91 6.98
CA THR A 33 9.99 -17.54 6.11
C THR A 33 9.01 -16.52 5.55
N ILE A 34 8.52 -15.60 6.39
CA ILE A 34 7.63 -14.52 5.98
C ILE A 34 8.34 -13.54 5.05
N ALA A 35 9.60 -13.19 5.33
CA ALA A 35 10.37 -12.33 4.45
C ALA A 35 10.50 -12.93 3.04
N ILE A 36 10.76 -14.23 2.92
CA ILE A 36 10.79 -14.94 1.63
C ILE A 36 9.41 -14.90 0.96
N LEU A 37 8.36 -15.26 1.68
CA LEU A 37 7.00 -15.33 1.13
C LEU A 37 6.53 -13.95 0.63
N SER A 38 6.67 -12.92 1.46
CA SER A 38 6.37 -11.52 1.11
C SER A 38 7.17 -11.05 -0.11
N SER A 39 8.44 -11.45 -0.21
CA SER A 39 9.31 -11.09 -1.33
C SER A 39 8.88 -11.75 -2.64
N ILE A 40 8.44 -13.01 -2.58
CA ILE A 40 7.87 -13.72 -3.74
C ILE A 40 6.60 -13.02 -4.21
N ILE A 41 5.68 -12.72 -3.30
CA ILE A 41 4.42 -12.04 -3.61
C ILE A 41 4.70 -10.67 -4.25
N LEU A 42 5.62 -9.88 -3.66
CA LEU A 42 5.98 -8.57 -4.18
C LEU A 42 6.65 -8.66 -5.57
N ALA A 43 7.51 -9.66 -5.79
CA ALA A 43 8.15 -9.90 -7.08
C ALA A 43 7.12 -10.24 -8.18
N PHE A 44 6.12 -11.07 -7.86
CA PHE A 44 5.00 -11.35 -8.76
C PHE A 44 4.19 -10.08 -9.05
N TYR A 45 3.86 -9.31 -8.01
CA TYR A 45 3.12 -8.06 -8.16
C TYR A 45 3.86 -7.09 -9.09
N PHE A 46 5.16 -6.87 -8.89
CA PHE A 46 5.98 -6.00 -9.73
C PHE A 46 6.09 -6.49 -11.17
N THR A 47 6.31 -7.80 -11.36
CA THR A 47 6.37 -8.40 -12.70
C THR A 47 5.06 -8.23 -13.46
N TRP A 48 3.93 -8.21 -12.74
CA TRP A 48 2.62 -7.92 -13.33
C TRP A 48 2.35 -6.42 -13.54
N PHE A 49 2.69 -5.57 -12.57
CA PHE A 49 2.34 -4.14 -12.55
C PHE A 49 3.24 -3.29 -13.47
N ILE A 50 4.57 -3.45 -13.41
CA ILE A 50 5.49 -2.57 -14.13
C ILE A 50 5.28 -2.58 -15.65
N PRO A 51 5.05 -3.73 -16.32
CA PRO A 51 4.76 -3.77 -17.76
C PRO A 51 3.46 -3.07 -18.18
N LYS A 52 2.57 -2.76 -17.22
CA LYS A 52 1.30 -2.05 -17.44
C LYS A 52 1.47 -0.53 -17.46
N LEU A 53 2.59 -0.01 -16.98
CA LEU A 53 2.94 1.40 -17.08
C LEU A 53 3.37 1.74 -18.52
N ASN A 54 2.96 2.90 -19.00
CA ASN A 54 3.38 3.47 -20.28
C ASN A 54 4.48 4.55 -20.13
N LEU A 55 5.24 4.46 -19.05
CA LEU A 55 6.25 5.44 -18.67
C LEU A 55 7.66 5.02 -19.07
N ARG A 56 8.50 6.01 -19.37
CA ARG A 56 9.95 5.83 -19.44
C ARG A 56 10.52 5.39 -18.09
N LYS A 57 11.66 4.69 -18.11
CA LYS A 57 12.28 4.05 -16.93
C LYS A 57 12.38 4.94 -15.68
N ARG A 58 12.85 6.18 -15.82
CA ARG A 58 13.02 7.12 -14.69
C ARG A 58 11.69 7.48 -14.04
N ASP A 59 10.66 7.68 -14.84
CA ASP A 59 9.35 8.11 -14.40
C ASP A 59 8.55 6.91 -13.84
N ALA A 60 8.71 5.73 -14.45
CA ALA A 60 8.20 4.48 -13.91
C ALA A 60 8.82 4.17 -12.53
N TYR A 61 10.12 4.39 -12.37
CA TYR A 61 10.79 4.29 -11.07
C TYR A 61 10.20 5.24 -10.04
N PHE A 62 10.12 6.54 -10.36
CA PHE A 62 9.62 7.55 -9.43
C PHE A 62 8.18 7.26 -9.01
N LEU A 63 7.29 7.02 -9.98
CA LEU A 63 5.88 6.73 -9.71
C LEU A 63 5.73 5.43 -8.90
N THR A 64 6.40 4.35 -9.28
CA THR A 64 6.30 3.06 -8.56
C THR A 64 6.83 3.20 -7.14
N CYS A 65 7.95 3.91 -6.95
CA CYS A 65 8.53 4.12 -5.63
C CYS A 65 7.59 4.91 -4.73
N ILE A 66 7.09 6.06 -5.19
CA ILE A 66 6.21 6.91 -4.37
C ILE A 66 4.89 6.20 -4.08
N THR A 67 4.36 5.47 -5.07
CA THR A 67 3.13 4.71 -4.94
C THR A 67 3.28 3.60 -3.91
N LEU A 68 4.34 2.80 -4.02
CA LEU A 68 4.59 1.71 -3.09
C LEU A 68 4.84 2.24 -1.68
N PHE A 69 5.68 3.27 -1.53
CA PHE A 69 5.95 3.88 -0.23
C PHE A 69 4.66 4.41 0.44
N VAL A 70 3.82 5.12 -0.31
CA VAL A 70 2.58 5.67 0.22
C VAL A 70 1.60 4.57 0.60
N VAL A 71 1.36 3.63 -0.31
CA VAL A 71 0.33 2.60 -0.15
C VAL A 71 0.75 1.52 0.84
N ALA A 72 1.99 1.04 0.78
CA ALA A 72 2.48 -0.05 1.63
C ALA A 72 2.97 0.41 3.00
N SER A 73 3.16 1.71 3.22
CA SER A 73 3.79 2.19 4.45
C SER A 73 3.21 3.49 4.99
N LEU A 74 3.31 4.61 4.27
CA LEU A 74 2.96 5.92 4.85
C LEU A 74 1.54 5.95 5.42
N ASN A 75 0.53 5.49 4.65
CA ASN A 75 -0.85 5.49 5.12
C ASN A 75 -1.06 4.58 6.34
N ASN A 76 -0.35 3.44 6.40
CA ASN A 76 -0.41 2.54 7.54
C ASN A 76 0.31 3.12 8.77
N PHE A 77 1.40 3.89 8.58
CA PHE A 77 2.09 4.57 9.68
C PHE A 77 1.27 5.71 10.26
N ILE A 78 0.58 6.47 9.42
CA ILE A 78 -0.34 7.52 9.88
C ILE A 78 -1.43 6.87 10.74
N GLU A 79 -2.07 5.80 10.28
CA GLU A 79 -3.07 5.07 11.05
C GLU A 79 -2.51 4.53 12.37
N ALA A 80 -1.39 3.79 12.31
CA ALA A 80 -0.78 3.17 13.48
C ALA A 80 -0.36 4.21 14.53
N TYR A 81 0.04 5.42 14.12
CA TYR A 81 0.37 6.51 15.05
C TYR A 81 -0.84 6.96 15.89
N PHE A 82 -2.05 6.88 15.34
CA PHE A 82 -3.26 7.28 16.07
C PHE A 82 -3.96 6.10 16.77
N PHE A 83 -3.79 4.87 16.26
CA PHE A 83 -4.60 3.72 16.67
C PHE A 83 -3.86 2.76 17.61
N THR A 84 -2.53 2.89 17.70
CA THR A 84 -1.67 1.94 18.41
C THR A 84 -0.56 2.63 19.19
N ASP A 85 0.01 1.92 20.15
CA ASP A 85 1.20 2.35 20.90
C ASP A 85 2.52 1.97 20.20
N VAL A 86 2.48 1.59 18.91
CA VAL A 86 3.70 1.21 18.17
C VAL A 86 4.66 2.40 18.02
N PHE A 87 4.11 3.61 17.88
CA PHE A 87 4.88 4.83 17.72
C PHE A 87 4.77 5.74 18.95
N ASN A 88 5.39 5.29 20.05
CA ASN A 88 5.43 6.04 21.31
C ASN A 88 6.14 7.41 21.22
N THR A 89 6.93 7.65 20.17
CA THR A 89 7.60 8.93 19.94
C THR A 89 7.60 9.32 18.46
N THR A 90 7.62 10.63 18.19
CA THR A 90 7.83 11.17 16.83
C THR A 90 9.12 10.66 16.21
N PHE A 91 10.17 10.43 17.01
CA PHE A 91 11.44 9.89 16.53
C PHE A 91 11.26 8.47 15.96
N THR A 92 10.55 7.59 16.66
CA THR A 92 10.28 6.22 16.17
C THR A 92 9.44 6.21 14.89
N LEU A 93 8.49 7.12 14.76
CA LEU A 93 7.70 7.29 13.54
C LEU A 93 8.58 7.75 12.36
N VAL A 94 9.39 8.79 12.56
CA VAL A 94 10.29 9.32 11.52
C VAL A 94 11.33 8.27 11.09
N ALA A 95 11.90 7.52 12.04
CA ALA A 95 12.82 6.44 11.72
C ALA A 95 12.16 5.34 10.86
N ALA A 96 10.93 4.92 11.18
CA ALA A 96 10.20 3.94 10.40
C ALA A 96 9.87 4.44 8.99
N ILE A 97 9.48 5.71 8.86
CA ILE A 97 9.25 6.39 7.59
C ILE A 97 10.52 6.37 6.73
N ILE A 98 11.67 6.76 7.29
CA ILE A 98 12.95 6.80 6.57
C ILE A 98 13.36 5.40 6.12
N VAL A 99 13.31 4.40 7.01
CA VAL A 99 13.68 3.03 6.68
C VAL A 99 12.78 2.47 5.57
N SER A 100 11.46 2.68 5.66
CA SER A 100 10.54 2.24 4.61
C SER A 100 10.80 2.94 3.27
N LEU A 101 11.06 4.25 3.29
CA LEU A 101 11.40 5.00 2.08
C LEU A 101 12.68 4.46 1.42
N LEU A 102 13.73 4.22 2.21
CA LEU A 102 14.99 3.66 1.69
C LEU A 102 14.80 2.24 1.14
N THR A 103 14.07 1.37 1.85
CA THR A 103 13.77 0.01 1.37
C THR A 103 12.98 0.06 0.05
N THR A 104 11.94 0.88 -0.04
CA THR A 104 11.13 1.01 -1.26
C THR A 104 11.91 1.61 -2.43
N LEU A 105 12.81 2.57 -2.19
CA LEU A 105 13.75 3.11 -3.20
C LEU A 105 14.62 1.99 -3.79
N ILE A 106 15.27 1.19 -2.93
CA ILE A 106 16.18 0.12 -3.38
C ILE A 106 15.39 -0.98 -4.12
N GLN A 107 14.27 -1.44 -3.56
CA GLN A 107 13.44 -2.47 -4.18
C GLN A 107 12.92 -2.03 -5.55
N THR A 108 12.44 -0.80 -5.65
CA THR A 108 11.93 -0.26 -6.92
C THR A 108 13.05 -0.08 -7.94
N ALA A 109 14.25 0.36 -7.52
CA ALA A 109 15.39 0.51 -8.42
C ALA A 109 15.78 -0.83 -9.07
N LEU A 110 15.87 -1.89 -8.26
CA LEU A 110 16.15 -3.25 -8.74
C LEU A 110 15.04 -3.76 -9.66
N ALA A 111 13.78 -3.53 -9.30
CA ALA A 111 12.64 -3.92 -10.12
C ALA A 111 12.68 -3.30 -11.52
N ILE A 112 12.92 -1.99 -11.60
CA ILE A 112 12.97 -1.25 -12.86
C ILE A 112 14.19 -1.67 -13.69
N TYR A 113 15.32 -1.93 -13.03
CA TYR A 113 16.52 -2.43 -13.70
C TYR A 113 16.32 -3.81 -14.34
N ILE A 114 15.67 -4.74 -13.63
CA ILE A 114 15.42 -6.11 -14.09
C ILE A 114 14.28 -6.19 -15.11
N LEU A 115 13.15 -5.53 -14.83
CA LEU A 115 11.94 -5.64 -15.64
C LEU A 115 11.98 -4.76 -16.88
N LYS A 116 12.74 -3.64 -16.84
CA LYS A 116 12.98 -2.72 -17.97
C LYS A 116 11.67 -2.26 -18.64
N PRO A 117 10.89 -1.34 -18.02
CA PRO A 117 9.68 -0.82 -18.65
C PRO A 117 9.98 -0.21 -20.02
N GLU A 118 9.10 -0.47 -20.97
CA GLU A 118 9.24 -0.12 -22.40
C GLU A 118 8.44 1.13 -22.80
N GLY A 119 7.79 1.79 -21.84
CA GLY A 119 7.05 3.02 -22.08
C GLY A 119 7.96 4.18 -22.47
N ASN A 120 7.40 5.13 -23.21
CA ASN A 120 8.14 6.29 -23.72
C ASN A 120 7.56 7.64 -23.26
N ILE A 121 6.44 7.61 -22.52
CA ILE A 121 5.79 8.83 -22.06
C ILE A 121 6.41 9.31 -20.75
N THR A 122 6.38 10.63 -20.54
CA THR A 122 6.80 11.23 -19.28
C THR A 122 5.64 11.34 -18.30
N LEU A 123 5.92 11.14 -17.00
CA LEU A 123 4.88 11.17 -15.96
C LEU A 123 4.12 12.50 -15.93
N ILE A 124 4.83 13.61 -16.07
CA ILE A 124 4.23 14.94 -16.05
C ILE A 124 3.26 15.13 -17.23
N ASN A 125 3.60 14.61 -18.41
CA ASN A 125 2.72 14.71 -19.57
C ASN A 125 1.46 13.86 -19.39
N ASP A 126 1.61 12.62 -18.92
CA ASP A 126 0.47 11.73 -18.63
C ASP A 126 -0.46 12.34 -17.57
N ILE A 127 0.07 12.86 -16.47
CA ILE A 127 -0.73 13.54 -15.43
C ILE A 127 -1.43 14.76 -16.01
N ARG A 128 -0.74 15.60 -16.78
CA ARG A 128 -1.32 16.80 -17.37
C ARG A 128 -2.45 16.47 -18.34
N GLU A 129 -2.27 15.45 -19.18
CA GLU A 129 -3.32 14.97 -20.08
C GLU A 129 -4.49 14.38 -19.30
N HIS A 130 -4.23 13.61 -18.24
CA HIS A 130 -5.26 13.03 -17.40
C HIS A 130 -6.10 14.09 -16.68
N VAL A 131 -5.47 15.15 -16.18
CA VAL A 131 -6.14 16.31 -15.59
C VAL A 131 -6.98 17.06 -16.63
N LYS A 132 -6.44 17.28 -17.84
CA LYS A 132 -7.18 17.95 -18.93
C LYS A 132 -8.40 17.14 -19.40
N THR A 133 -8.29 15.82 -19.38
CA THR A 133 -9.35 14.91 -19.85
C THR A 133 -10.45 14.73 -18.80
N ASN A 134 -10.13 14.94 -17.52
CA ASN A 134 -11.06 14.77 -16.41
C ASN A 134 -11.46 16.14 -15.84
N ASP A 135 -12.64 16.64 -16.25
CA ASP A 135 -13.23 17.85 -15.68
C ASP A 135 -13.36 17.76 -14.17
N HIS A 136 -13.27 18.91 -13.51
CA HIS A 136 -13.42 19.05 -12.06
C HIS A 136 -12.47 18.14 -11.26
N TYR A 137 -11.21 18.02 -11.70
CA TYR A 137 -10.22 17.12 -11.11
C TYR A 137 -10.08 17.22 -9.58
N VAL A 138 -10.12 18.44 -9.03
CA VAL A 138 -10.09 18.66 -7.57
C VAL A 138 -11.33 18.08 -6.88
N LEU A 139 -12.53 18.27 -7.45
CA LEU A 139 -13.76 17.68 -6.92
C LEU A 139 -13.75 16.16 -7.00
N ARG A 140 -13.09 15.58 -8.01
CA ARG A 140 -12.89 14.12 -8.11
C ARG A 140 -12.00 13.60 -6.98
N ILE A 141 -10.93 14.31 -6.64
CA ILE A 141 -10.08 13.97 -5.48
C ILE A 141 -10.91 14.06 -4.20
N ILE A 142 -11.65 15.15 -3.98
CA ILE A 142 -12.52 15.32 -2.80
C ILE A 142 -13.56 14.19 -2.72
N ALA A 143 -14.22 13.85 -3.84
CA ALA A 143 -15.20 12.77 -3.88
C ALA A 143 -14.57 11.40 -3.54
N ALA A 144 -13.37 11.12 -4.06
CA ALA A 144 -12.64 9.91 -3.72
C ALA A 144 -12.29 9.87 -2.21
N SER A 145 -11.81 10.97 -1.65
CA SER A 145 -11.55 11.08 -0.20
C SER A 145 -12.80 10.86 0.64
N LEU A 146 -13.92 11.46 0.25
CA LEU A 146 -15.19 11.34 0.97
C LEU A 146 -15.75 9.92 0.92
N VAL A 147 -15.58 9.20 -0.20
CA VAL A 147 -16.06 7.82 -0.36
C VAL A 147 -15.18 6.81 0.38
N TYR A 148 -13.91 7.13 0.60
CA TYR A 148 -13.02 6.22 1.32
C TYR A 148 -13.52 5.95 2.76
N PHE A 149 -13.98 6.97 3.48
CA PHE A 149 -14.50 6.81 4.84
C PHE A 149 -15.69 5.85 4.99
N PRO A 150 -16.81 5.97 4.23
CA PRO A 150 -17.92 5.04 4.34
C PRO A 150 -17.55 3.61 3.90
N VAL A 151 -16.60 3.44 2.97
CA VAL A 151 -16.08 2.10 2.63
C VAL A 151 -15.36 1.51 3.83
N TYR A 152 -14.36 2.23 4.36
CA TYR A 152 -13.61 1.85 5.56
C TYR A 152 -14.56 1.52 6.74
N LEU A 153 -15.52 2.39 7.02
CA LEU A 153 -16.46 2.18 8.13
C LEU A 153 -17.34 0.95 7.89
N THR A 154 -17.76 0.68 6.67
CA THR A 154 -18.62 -0.47 6.35
C THR A 154 -17.89 -1.79 6.64
N PHE A 155 -16.67 -1.96 6.13
CA PHE A 155 -15.92 -3.19 6.35
C PHE A 155 -15.41 -3.31 7.79
N GLY A 156 -15.02 -2.21 8.43
CA GLY A 156 -14.69 -2.17 9.85
C GLY A 156 -15.87 -2.60 10.73
N LEU A 157 -17.11 -2.21 10.40
CA LEU A 157 -18.30 -2.67 11.11
C LEU A 157 -18.57 -4.16 10.91
N ILE A 158 -18.34 -4.70 9.71
CA ILE A 158 -18.52 -6.14 9.41
C ILE A 158 -17.60 -7.00 10.28
N ILE A 159 -16.35 -6.60 10.46
CA ILE A 159 -15.35 -7.33 11.26
C ILE A 159 -15.31 -6.93 12.74
N SER A 160 -16.02 -5.86 13.12
CA SER A 160 -16.05 -5.34 14.49
C SER A 160 -16.35 -6.38 15.58
N PRO A 161 -17.23 -7.40 15.39
CA PRO A 161 -17.48 -8.40 16.44
C PRO A 161 -16.23 -9.21 16.83
N PHE A 162 -15.26 -9.33 15.93
CA PHE A 162 -14.01 -10.06 16.14
C PHE A 162 -12.89 -9.18 16.66
N VAL A 163 -12.90 -7.90 16.32
CA VAL A 163 -11.80 -6.97 16.58
C VAL A 163 -12.01 -6.12 17.84
N ILE A 164 -13.24 -5.66 18.10
CA ILE A 164 -13.54 -4.78 19.24
C ILE A 164 -13.15 -5.40 20.59
N PRO A 165 -13.44 -6.67 20.92
CA PRO A 165 -13.05 -7.25 22.20
C PRO A 165 -11.54 -7.18 22.48
N ILE A 166 -10.73 -7.25 21.42
CA ILE A 166 -9.27 -7.19 21.51
C ILE A 166 -8.81 -5.72 21.62
N TYR A 167 -9.44 -4.79 20.90
CA TYR A 167 -9.10 -3.36 20.92
C TYR A 167 -9.55 -2.64 22.19
N THR A 168 -10.57 -3.14 22.88
CA THR A 168 -11.07 -2.53 24.12
C THR A 168 -10.36 -3.03 25.37
N ASN A 169 -9.51 -4.06 25.27
CA ASN A 169 -8.70 -4.51 26.39
C ASN A 169 -7.43 -3.63 26.50
N PRO A 170 -7.26 -2.83 27.57
CA PRO A 170 -6.11 -1.91 27.69
C PRO A 170 -4.75 -2.60 27.68
N GLN A 171 -4.68 -3.90 27.99
CA GLN A 171 -3.43 -4.66 28.00
C GLN A 171 -2.87 -4.94 26.60
N ASN A 172 -3.67 -4.73 25.56
CA ASN A 172 -3.31 -5.11 24.19
C ASN A 172 -2.56 -4.02 23.40
N GLY A 173 -2.46 -2.79 23.92
CA GLY A 173 -1.78 -1.66 23.24
C GLY A 173 -2.46 -1.23 21.93
N LEU A 174 -3.74 -1.57 21.79
CA LEU A 174 -4.61 -1.24 20.66
C LEU A 174 -5.74 -0.36 21.20
N SER A 175 -6.24 0.53 20.36
CA SER A 175 -7.34 1.41 20.74
C SER A 175 -8.29 1.63 19.57
N VAL A 176 -9.58 1.78 19.89
CA VAL A 176 -10.57 2.28 18.93
C VAL A 176 -10.62 3.79 19.11
N PRO A 177 -10.17 4.58 18.13
CA PRO A 177 -10.24 6.03 18.23
C PRO A 177 -11.68 6.52 18.19
N SER A 178 -11.91 7.72 18.72
CA SER A 178 -13.20 8.37 18.64
C SER A 178 -13.56 8.72 17.18
N PHE A 179 -14.85 8.79 16.89
CA PHE A 179 -15.35 9.18 15.57
C PHE A 179 -14.81 10.55 15.13
N SER A 180 -14.65 11.50 16.07
CA SER A 180 -14.12 12.84 15.80
C SER A 180 -12.66 12.83 15.31
N LEU A 181 -11.89 11.78 15.63
CA LEU A 181 -10.53 11.58 15.12
C LEU A 181 -10.54 10.72 13.85
N MET A 182 -11.30 9.64 13.85
CA MET A 182 -11.39 8.69 12.74
C MET A 182 -11.87 9.36 11.46
N PHE A 183 -12.93 10.16 11.51
CA PHE A 183 -13.48 10.83 10.33
C PHE A 183 -12.46 11.71 9.59
N PRO A 184 -11.85 12.74 10.21
CA PRO A 184 -10.87 13.58 9.50
C PRO A 184 -9.62 12.81 9.08
N LEU A 185 -9.18 11.83 9.88
CA LEU A 185 -8.02 11.01 9.58
C LEU A 185 -8.24 10.19 8.30
N GLU A 186 -9.35 9.47 8.22
CA GLU A 186 -9.65 8.64 7.04
C GLU A 186 -9.89 9.51 5.81
N LEU A 187 -10.44 10.72 5.94
CA LEU A 187 -10.51 11.66 4.81
C LEU A 187 -9.11 12.04 4.27
N VAL A 188 -8.15 12.27 5.17
CA VAL A 188 -6.75 12.57 4.77
C VAL A 188 -6.12 11.35 4.10
N ARG A 189 -6.26 10.16 4.67
CA ARG A 189 -5.77 8.90 4.08
C ARG A 189 -6.38 8.64 2.70
N GLY A 190 -7.69 8.84 2.59
CA GLY A 190 -8.45 8.75 1.34
C GLY A 190 -7.93 9.72 0.27
N ALA A 191 -7.63 10.96 0.64
CA ALA A 191 -7.03 11.95 -0.25
C ALA A 191 -5.64 11.54 -0.74
N ILE A 192 -4.80 11.03 0.17
CA ILE A 192 -3.46 10.52 -0.16
C ILE A 192 -3.56 9.37 -1.16
N TYR A 193 -4.43 8.39 -0.91
CA TYR A 193 -4.69 7.30 -1.86
C TYR A 193 -5.19 7.83 -3.21
N ALA A 194 -6.12 8.79 -3.21
CA ALA A 194 -6.69 9.34 -4.43
C ALA A 194 -5.65 10.04 -5.30
N ILE A 195 -4.78 10.87 -4.71
CA ILE A 195 -3.71 11.58 -5.43
C ILE A 195 -2.75 10.59 -6.09
N VAL A 196 -2.30 9.60 -5.34
CA VAL A 196 -1.33 8.62 -5.83
C VAL A 196 -1.95 7.71 -6.89
N LEU A 197 -3.17 7.20 -6.65
CA LEU A 197 -3.86 6.33 -7.60
C LEU A 197 -4.22 7.06 -8.90
N ALA A 198 -4.60 8.34 -8.82
CA ALA A 198 -4.86 9.14 -10.03
C ALA A 198 -3.60 9.30 -10.88
N ALA A 199 -2.43 9.51 -10.27
CA ALA A 199 -1.15 9.51 -10.99
C ALA A 199 -0.82 8.14 -11.60
N VAL A 200 -1.13 7.05 -10.89
CA VAL A 200 -0.99 5.69 -11.44
C VAL A 200 -1.90 5.49 -12.65
N PHE A 201 -3.18 5.83 -12.55
CA PHE A 201 -4.14 5.67 -13.64
C PHE A 201 -3.78 6.50 -14.86
N ALA A 202 -3.29 7.72 -14.67
CA ALA A 202 -2.76 8.55 -15.73
C ALA A 202 -1.68 7.82 -16.54
N SER A 203 -0.86 6.98 -15.89
CA SER A 203 0.29 6.31 -16.48
C SER A 203 0.08 4.87 -16.94
N LEU A 204 -1.11 4.28 -16.72
CA LEU A 204 -1.42 2.93 -17.17
C LEU A 204 -1.69 2.88 -18.69
N LYS A 205 -1.31 1.78 -19.34
CA LYS A 205 -1.72 1.48 -20.72
C LYS A 205 -3.25 1.42 -20.83
N LYS A 206 -3.81 1.84 -21.97
CA LYS A 206 -5.27 1.75 -22.19
C LYS A 206 -5.70 0.29 -22.28
N GLN A 207 -6.41 -0.18 -21.26
CA GLN A 207 -6.95 -1.55 -21.21
C GLN A 207 -8.22 -1.57 -20.35
N LYS A 208 -9.24 -2.32 -20.79
CA LYS A 208 -10.52 -2.46 -20.07
C LYS A 208 -10.28 -2.92 -18.63
N ASN A 209 -10.86 -2.19 -17.69
CA ASN A 209 -10.82 -2.46 -16.24
C ASN A 209 -9.42 -2.49 -15.62
N LEU A 210 -8.37 -1.99 -16.30
CA LEU A 210 -7.01 -2.04 -15.74
C LEU A 210 -6.86 -1.13 -14.52
N ASN A 211 -7.45 0.08 -14.53
CA ASN A 211 -7.44 0.98 -13.36
C ASN A 211 -8.01 0.29 -12.12
N PHE A 212 -9.17 -0.36 -12.24
CA PHE A 212 -9.78 -1.13 -11.16
C PHE A 212 -8.85 -2.25 -10.66
N LYS A 213 -8.35 -3.10 -11.58
CA LYS A 213 -7.48 -4.22 -11.21
C LYS A 213 -6.23 -3.75 -10.48
N VAL A 214 -5.60 -2.68 -10.98
CA VAL A 214 -4.41 -2.09 -10.37
C VAL A 214 -4.74 -1.48 -9.02
N ALA A 215 -5.83 -0.73 -8.88
CA ALA A 215 -6.23 -0.15 -7.61
C ALA A 215 -6.48 -1.23 -6.55
N ALA A 216 -7.30 -2.24 -6.88
CA ALA A 216 -7.63 -3.31 -5.95
C ALA A 216 -6.40 -4.13 -5.53
N THR A 217 -5.53 -4.50 -6.48
CA THR A 217 -4.33 -5.30 -6.14
C THR A 217 -3.25 -4.46 -5.46
N LEU A 218 -3.08 -3.18 -5.81
CA LEU A 218 -2.12 -2.28 -5.17
C LEU A 218 -2.52 -1.96 -3.74
N LEU A 219 -3.79 -1.65 -3.49
CA LEU A 219 -4.28 -1.37 -2.13
C LEU A 219 -4.23 -2.64 -1.27
N PHE A 220 -4.58 -3.80 -1.83
CA PHE A 220 -4.60 -5.03 -1.06
C PHE A 220 -3.20 -5.65 -0.88
N ILE A 221 -2.47 -5.95 -1.96
CA ILE A 221 -1.28 -6.81 -1.89
C ILE A 221 -0.14 -6.12 -1.13
N PRO A 222 0.47 -5.02 -1.64
CA PRO A 222 1.48 -4.32 -0.89
C PRO A 222 0.89 -3.44 0.21
N GLY A 223 -0.33 -2.92 0.05
CA GLY A 223 -0.95 -2.03 1.04
C GLY A 223 -1.37 -2.71 2.34
N ALA A 224 -1.77 -3.98 2.31
CA ALA A 224 -2.28 -4.67 3.49
C ALA A 224 -1.78 -6.11 3.65
N PHE A 225 -1.87 -6.94 2.60
CA PHE A 225 -1.59 -8.37 2.70
C PHE A 225 -0.16 -8.68 3.12
N ILE A 226 0.85 -8.06 2.48
CA ILE A 226 2.27 -8.23 2.85
C ILE A 226 2.55 -7.72 4.28
N PRO A 227 2.14 -6.49 4.66
CA PRO A 227 2.27 -6.03 6.05
C PRO A 227 1.60 -6.94 7.08
N LEU A 228 0.36 -7.36 6.82
CA LEU A 228 -0.42 -8.20 7.73
C LEU A 228 0.16 -9.61 7.84
N LEU A 229 0.70 -10.17 6.76
CA LEU A 229 1.41 -11.45 6.80
C LEU A 229 2.60 -11.40 7.77
N SER A 230 3.29 -10.26 7.81
CA SER A 230 4.40 -10.00 8.75
C SER A 230 3.93 -9.76 10.18
N SER A 231 2.66 -9.44 10.37
CA SER A 231 2.06 -9.26 11.69
C SER A 231 1.58 -10.58 12.31
N LEU A 232 1.27 -11.61 11.50
CA LEU A 232 0.84 -12.92 11.99
C LEU A 232 1.89 -13.64 12.85
N THR A 233 3.17 -13.33 12.66
CA THR A 233 4.27 -13.90 13.43
C THR A 233 4.67 -13.03 14.62
N GLN A 234 3.98 -11.92 14.87
CA GLN A 234 4.24 -11.09 16.04
C GLN A 234 3.49 -11.68 17.25
N ALA A 235 4.21 -11.95 18.34
CA ALA A 235 3.63 -12.41 19.59
C ALA A 235 2.96 -11.24 20.35
N ASN A 236 2.02 -10.54 19.70
CA ASN A 236 1.24 -9.44 20.25
C ASN A 236 -0.26 -9.63 19.98
N ALA A 237 -1.10 -8.82 20.60
CA ALA A 237 -2.55 -8.90 20.42
C ALA A 237 -2.99 -8.65 18.96
N PHE A 238 -2.20 -7.90 18.20
CA PHE A 238 -2.52 -7.58 16.81
C PHE A 238 -2.49 -8.81 15.90
N SER A 239 -1.65 -9.82 16.17
CA SER A 239 -1.63 -11.05 15.35
C SER A 239 -2.94 -11.84 15.42
N GLN A 240 -3.73 -11.67 16.48
CA GLN A 240 -5.05 -12.31 16.64
C GLN A 240 -6.12 -11.67 15.74
N VAL A 241 -6.00 -10.36 15.48
CA VAL A 241 -6.95 -9.62 14.63
C VAL A 241 -6.51 -9.55 13.17
N ALA A 242 -5.22 -9.73 12.89
CA ALA A 242 -4.66 -9.62 11.54
C ALA A 242 -5.39 -10.45 10.46
N PRO A 243 -5.86 -11.69 10.71
CA PRO A 243 -6.64 -12.43 9.72
C PRO A 243 -7.95 -11.72 9.35
N TYR A 244 -8.65 -11.13 10.32
CA TYR A 244 -9.90 -10.40 10.07
C TYR A 244 -9.64 -9.12 9.27
N HIS A 245 -8.59 -8.38 9.62
CA HIS A 245 -8.14 -7.21 8.85
C HIS A 245 -7.72 -7.58 7.41
N MET A 246 -7.19 -8.78 7.16
CA MET A 246 -6.93 -9.21 5.78
C MET A 246 -8.21 -9.31 4.96
N PHE A 247 -9.31 -9.83 5.53
CA PHE A 247 -10.59 -9.92 4.83
C PHE A 247 -11.28 -8.56 4.69
N GLU A 248 -11.24 -7.75 5.75
CA GLU A 248 -11.70 -6.35 5.75
C GLU A 248 -11.06 -5.57 4.61
N ILE A 249 -9.72 -5.51 4.58
CA ILE A 249 -9.00 -4.66 3.65
C ILE A 249 -9.05 -5.24 2.23
N LEU A 250 -9.23 -6.56 2.06
CA LEU A 250 -9.56 -7.13 0.75
C LEU A 250 -10.88 -6.55 0.22
N GLY A 251 -11.91 -6.51 1.07
CA GLY A 251 -13.20 -5.91 0.77
C GLY A 251 -13.07 -4.42 0.43
N ASP A 252 -12.40 -3.66 1.30
CA ASP A 252 -12.12 -2.23 1.10
C ASP A 252 -11.42 -1.99 -0.23
N SER A 253 -10.35 -2.72 -0.49
CA SER A 253 -9.52 -2.56 -1.69
C SER A 253 -10.31 -2.83 -2.97
N ILE A 254 -11.20 -3.82 -2.96
CA ILE A 254 -12.06 -4.13 -4.10
C ILE A 254 -13.10 -3.02 -4.30
N VAL A 255 -13.83 -2.64 -3.25
CA VAL A 255 -14.93 -1.66 -3.37
C VAL A 255 -14.39 -0.27 -3.66
N TYR A 256 -13.43 0.20 -2.86
CA TYR A 256 -12.81 1.51 -3.07
C TYR A 256 -12.05 1.56 -4.39
N GLY A 257 -11.29 0.50 -4.71
CA GLY A 257 -10.58 0.37 -5.99
C GLY A 257 -11.52 0.43 -7.20
N TYR A 258 -12.73 -0.14 -7.08
CA TYR A 258 -13.76 -0.02 -8.10
C TYR A 258 -14.25 1.42 -8.22
N ILE A 259 -14.68 2.04 -7.12
CA ILE A 259 -15.26 3.38 -7.15
C ILE A 259 -14.25 4.41 -7.66
N ILE A 260 -13.02 4.40 -7.14
CA ILE A 260 -11.98 5.36 -7.54
C ILE A 260 -11.59 5.21 -9.01
N SER A 261 -11.62 3.99 -9.56
CA SER A 261 -11.38 3.75 -10.98
C SER A 261 -12.47 4.33 -11.89
N ARG A 262 -13.68 4.56 -11.37
CA ARG A 262 -14.77 5.26 -12.06
C ARG A 262 -14.69 6.77 -11.90
N ILE A 263 -14.27 7.23 -10.73
CA ILE A 263 -14.01 8.64 -10.47
C ILE A 263 -12.89 9.14 -11.39
N PHE A 264 -11.82 8.38 -11.57
CA PHE A 264 -10.69 8.70 -12.45
C PHE A 264 -10.66 7.71 -13.62
N HIS A 265 -11.47 7.99 -14.63
CA HIS A 265 -11.46 7.19 -15.85
C HIS A 265 -10.41 7.72 -16.82
N LYS A 266 -9.75 6.80 -17.52
CA LYS A 266 -8.90 7.12 -18.65
C LYS A 266 -9.75 6.90 -19.91
N VAL A 267 -9.98 7.98 -20.68
CA VAL A 267 -10.66 7.95 -21.98
C VAL A 267 -9.79 7.22 -22.99
#